data_AF-A0A351QTA1-F1
#
_entry.id   AF-A0A351QTA1-F1
#
_cell.length_a   1.000
_cell.length_b   1.000
_cell.length_c   1.000
_cell.angle_alpha   90.00
_cell.angle_beta   90.00
_cell.angle_gamma   90.00
#
_symmetry.space_group_name_H-M   'P 1'
#
loop_
_entity.id
_entity.type
_entity.pdbx_description
1 polymer ?
#
loop_
_entity_poly.entity_id
_entity_poly.type
_entity_poly.pdbx_seq_one_letter_code
_entity_poly.pdbx_strand_id
1 'polypeptide(L)' 'MSIVNISDKATTEFLQFLKDNEVTTDTVRIHFAGMGCGGAVFNLVLDEKKDTDSIEVVEGLTFLVDKSVTEQFG' A
#
# COMPACT_ATOMS: atom_id res chain seq x y z
N MET A 1 -11.80 -11.71 0.63
CA MET A 1 -11.63 -10.61 -0.34
C MET A 1 -10.29 -10.01 -0.05
N SER A 2 -9.45 -9.84 -1.07
CA SER A 2 -8.15 -9.17 -0.93
C SER A 2 -8.39 -7.66 -0.99
N ILE A 3 -7.82 -6.91 -0.06
CA ILE A 3 -8.00 -5.45 0.03
C ILE A 3 -7.02 -4.67 -0.85
N VAL A 4 -5.98 -5.34 -1.36
CA VAL A 4 -5.01 -4.77 -2.30
C VAL A 4 -4.82 -5.76 -3.45
N ASN A 5 -5.17 -5.32 -4.65
CA ASN A 5 -4.92 -6.08 -5.87
C ASN A 5 -3.86 -5.35 -6.69
N ILE A 6 -2.73 -6.01 -6.91
CA ILE A 6 -1.60 -5.50 -7.68
C ILE A 6 -1.18 -6.58 -8.67
N SER A 7 -0.94 -6.20 -9.93
CA SER A 7 -0.49 -7.13 -10.96
C SER A 7 0.97 -7.55 -10.73
N ASP A 8 1.33 -8.76 -11.12
CA ASP A 8 2.70 -9.31 -11.01
C ASP A 8 3.78 -8.36 -11.56
N LYS A 9 3.49 -7.69 -12.70
CA LYS A 9 4.39 -6.71 -13.31
C LYS A 9 4.63 -5.51 -12.38
N ALA A 10 3.57 -4.92 -11.85
CA ALA A 10 3.67 -3.79 -10.93
C ALA A 10 4.37 -4.17 -9.62
N THR A 11 4.11 -5.37 -9.09
CA THR A 11 4.81 -5.90 -7.91
C THR A 11 6.31 -6.03 -8.17
N THR A 12 6.69 -6.60 -9.31
CA THR A 12 8.10 -6.76 -9.70
C THR A 12 8.81 -5.41 -9.84
N GLU A 13 8.21 -4.47 -10.57
CA GLU A 13 8.78 -3.13 -10.75
C GLU A 13 8.88 -2.37 -9.42
N PHE A 14 7.88 -2.50 -8.54
CA PHE A 14 7.89 -1.83 -7.24
C PHE A 14 8.94 -2.40 -6.29
N LEU A 15 9.08 -3.73 -6.20
CA LEU A 15 10.13 -4.37 -5.41
C LEU A 15 11.53 -3.99 -5.90
N GLN A 16 11.73 -3.93 -7.23
CA GLN A 16 13.00 -3.47 -7.79
C GLN A 16 13.27 -2.00 -7.43
N PHE A 17 12.26 -1.13 -7.53
CA PHE A 17 12.38 0.28 -7.13
C PHE A 17 12.78 0.44 -5.65
N LEU A 18 12.17 -0.32 -4.74
CA LEU A 18 12.53 -0.29 -3.32
C LEU A 18 13.99 -0.72 -3.11
N LYS A 19 14.41 -1.79 -3.78
CA LYS A 19 15.79 -2.30 -3.72
C LYS A 19 16.81 -1.30 -4.27
N ASP A 20 16.52 -0.67 -5.40
CA ASP A 20 17.40 0.32 -6.03
C ASP A 20 17.61 1.58 -5.16
N ASN A 21 16.64 1.87 -4.29
CA ASN A 21 16.69 2.98 -3.33
C ASN A 21 17.15 2.53 -1.93
N GLU A 22 17.72 1.33 -1.81
CA GLU A 22 18.24 0.77 -0.55
C GLU A 22 17.19 0.73 0.58
N VAL A 23 15.91 0.62 0.23
CA VAL A 23 14.82 0.45 1.20
C VAL A 23 14.84 -1.00 1.68
N THR A 24 15.12 -1.20 2.96
CA THR A 24 15.28 -2.53 3.57
C THR A 24 14.01 -3.05 4.22
N THR A 25 12.98 -2.22 4.37
CA THR A 25 11.68 -2.66 4.89
C THR A 25 10.84 -3.29 3.77
N ASP A 26 10.11 -4.32 4.14
CA ASP A 26 9.10 -5.01 3.34
C ASP A 26 7.69 -4.45 3.60
N THR A 27 7.57 -3.33 4.30
CA THR A 27 6.28 -2.78 4.74
C THR A 27 6.04 -1.41 4.14
N VAL A 28 4.88 -1.24 3.50
CA VAL A 28 4.46 -0.01 2.82
C VAL A 28 2.99 0.28 3.15
N ARG A 29 2.66 1.54 3.38
CA ARG A 29 1.28 2.00 3.60
C ARG A 29 0.69 2.63 2.36
N ILE A 30 -0.55 2.26 2.05
CA ILE A 30 -1.42 3.03 1.14
C ILE A 30 -2.10 4.13 1.97
N HIS A 31 -1.68 5.37 1.76
CA HIS A 31 -2.18 6.53 2.48
C HIS A 31 -3.19 7.29 1.62
N PHE A 32 -4.40 7.50 2.14
CA PHE A 32 -5.39 8.38 1.53
C PHE A 32 -4.98 9.85 1.73
N ALA A 33 -4.64 10.52 0.63
CA ALA A 33 -4.16 11.90 0.60
C ALA A 33 -5.29 12.94 0.42
N GLY A 34 -6.55 12.50 0.31
CA GLY A 34 -7.72 13.35 0.19
C GLY A 34 -8.44 13.25 -1.15
N MET A 35 -9.34 14.20 -1.40
CA MET A 35 -10.14 14.27 -2.63
C MET A 35 -9.58 15.33 -3.57
N GLY A 36 -9.28 14.95 -4.81
CA GLY A 36 -8.92 15.85 -5.90
C GLY A 36 -9.99 15.92 -6.98
N CYS A 37 -9.73 16.66 -8.06
CA CYS A 37 -10.66 16.78 -9.20
C CYS A 37 -10.99 15.43 -9.87
N GLY A 38 -10.10 14.44 -9.75
CA GLY A 38 -10.30 13.08 -10.27
C GLY A 38 -10.85 12.07 -9.27
N GLY A 39 -11.22 12.50 -8.06
CA GLY A 39 -11.66 11.61 -6.98
C GLY A 39 -10.59 11.39 -5.91
N ALA A 40 -10.67 10.24 -5.25
CA ALA A 40 -9.78 9.88 -4.14
C ALA A 40 -8.33 9.77 -4.62
N VAL A 41 -7.41 10.37 -3.86
CA VAL A 41 -5.98 10.35 -4.12
C VAL A 41 -5.30 9.48 -3.08
N PHE A 42 -4.43 8.58 -3.53
CA PHE A 42 -3.68 7.67 -2.67
C PHE A 42 -2.18 7.75 -2.97
N ASN A 43 -1.37 7.69 -1.93
CA ASN A 43 0.09 7.67 -2.02
C ASN A 43 0.64 6.42 -1.31
N LEU A 44 1.86 6.02 -1.68
CA LEU A 44 2.61 4.97 -0.99
C LEU A 44 3.66 5.61 -0.10
N VAL A 45 3.71 5.20 1.17
CA VAL A 45 4.68 5.69 2.15
C VAL A 45 5.26 4.54 2.97
N LEU A 46 6.49 4.70 3.45
CA LEU A 46 7.05 3.80 4.46
C LEU A 46 6.41 4.17 5.81
N ASP A 47 5.83 3.20 6.49
CA ASP A 47 5.21 3.38 7.80
C ASP A 47 5.17 2.06 8.55
N GLU A 48 4.86 2.13 9.84
CA GLU A 48 4.73 0.98 10.72
C GLU A 48 3.25 0.59 10.89
N LYS A 49 3.03 -0.69 11.21
CA LYS A 49 1.72 -1.27 11.47
C LYS A 49 1.05 -0.60 12.67
N LYS A 50 -0.24 -0.27 12.53
CA LYS A 50 -1.12 0.24 13.58
C LYS A 50 -2.29 -0.74 13.79
N ASP A 51 -2.91 -0.66 14.97
CA ASP A 51 -4.06 -1.52 15.31
C ASP A 51 -5.30 -1.23 14.44
N THR A 52 -5.35 -0.03 13.85
CA THR A 52 -6.39 0.40 12.92
C THR A 52 -6.13 -0.03 11.49
N ASP A 53 -5.07 -0.78 11.21
CA ASP A 53 -4.77 -1.23 9.85
C ASP A 53 -5.41 -2.56 9.51
N SER A 54 -5.89 -2.64 8.28
CA SER A 54 -6.03 -3.88 7.54
C SER A 54 -4.69 -4.19 6.85
N ILE A 55 -4.30 -5.46 6.84
CA ILE A 55 -3.01 -5.92 6.33
C ILE A 55 -3.24 -6.86 5.16
N GLU A 56 -2.52 -6.62 4.07
CA GLU A 56 -2.44 -7.55 2.94
C GLU A 56 -0.97 -7.86 2.66
N VAL A 57 -0.65 -9.12 2.39
CA VAL A 57 0.70 -9.52 1.98
C VAL A 57 0.64 -10.00 0.55
N VAL A 58 1.42 -9.35 -0.33
CA VAL A 58 1.53 -9.72 -1.74
C VAL A 58 2.99 -9.93 -2.08
N GLU A 59 3.36 -11.14 -2.51
CA GLU A 59 4.74 -11.47 -2.92
C GLU A 59 5.80 -11.11 -1.87
N GLY A 60 5.46 -11.23 -0.58
CA GLY A 60 6.34 -10.89 0.54
C GLY A 60 6.37 -9.42 0.94
N LEU A 61 5.69 -8.54 0.21
CA LEU A 61 5.49 -7.14 0.57
C LEU A 61 4.22 -6.98 1.42
N THR A 62 4.35 -6.34 2.57
CA THR A 62 3.26 -6.04 3.49
C THR A 62 2.66 -4.67 3.17
N PHE A 63 1.39 -4.65 2.76
CA PHE A 63 0.60 -3.45 2.59
C PHE A 63 -0.23 -3.16 3.84
N LEU A 64 -0.11 -1.92 4.33
CA LEU A 64 -0.92 -1.36 5.40
C LEU A 64 -1.95 -0.42 4.81
N VAL A 65 -3.22 -0.62 5.15
CA VAL A 65 -4.31 0.29 4.77
C VAL A 65 -5.17 0.54 5.99
N ASP A 66 -5.47 1.79 6.31
CA ASP A 66 -6.35 2.08 7.44
C ASP A 66 -7.74 1.46 7.19
N LYS A 67 -8.31 0.83 8.22
CA LYS A 67 -9.62 0.17 8.14
C LYS A 67 -10.71 1.09 7.60
N SER A 68 -10.71 2.37 8.00
CA SER A 68 -11.68 3.35 7.51
C SER A 68 -11.57 3.59 5.99
N VAL A 69 -10.35 3.51 5.45
CA VAL A 69 -10.11 3.63 4.00
C VAL A 69 -10.61 2.38 3.29
N THR A 70 -10.32 1.19 3.81
CA THR A 70 -10.84 -0.06 3.22
C THR A 70 -12.37 -0.16 3.29
N GLU A 71 -12.99 0.34 4.37
CA GLU A 71 -14.46 0.38 4.47
C GLU A 71 -15.11 1.31 3.45
N GLN A 72 -14.41 2.39 3.07
CA GLN A 72 -14.93 3.39 2.14
C GLN A 72 -14.67 3.02 0.67
N PHE A 73 -13.54 2.39 0.35
CA PHE A 73 -13.05 2.23 -1.02
C PHE A 73 -12.68 0.79 -1.41
N GLY A 74 -12.68 -0.16 -0.47
CA GLY A 74 -12.25 -1.55 -0.67
C GLY A 74 -13.33 -2.49 -1.18
#